data_AF-A0A961T5C3-F1
#
_entry.id   AF-A0A961T5C3-F1
#
_cell.length_a   1.000
_cell.length_b   1.000
_cell.length_c   1.000
_cell.angle_alpha   90.00
_cell.angle_beta   90.00
_cell.angle_gamma   90.00
#
_symmetry.space_group_name_H-M   'P 1'
#
loop_
_entity.id
_entity.type
_entity.pdbx_description
1 polymer ?
#
loop_
_entity_poly.entity_id
_entity_poly.type
_entity_poly.pdbx_seq_one_letter_code
_entity_poly.pdbx_strand_id
1 'polypeptide(L)'
;MPTLSRSQKAAAILVAMGKPSAGKLLKFFKQEELRGLIEAARSLKTIPQSELDRIVSEFEGEFAEGAGLLDSGDTMNNILTETLTPEEVDAIMDGEKEVDDEPKETFWPQLEKLPPERVASTLEREHPQTVALVLSTIAAPASAAIMVKLPKQMRGEVVKRMMSLGKVSEQARELVESKLRAKLTDDSSVRDNSAGQMRVAGVLNELDKSLLDDVMEDMVAAGTPDLEELKSKLFAFED
;
A
#
# COMPACT_ATOMS: atom_id res chain seq x y z
N MET A 1 0.87 -31.16 -38.87
CA MET A 1 2.26 -31.00 -38.36
C MET A 1 2.36 -31.78 -37.06
N PRO A 2 3.47 -32.48 -36.78
CA PRO A 2 3.59 -33.25 -35.55
C PRO A 2 3.46 -32.31 -34.35
N THR A 3 2.48 -32.56 -33.49
CA THR A 3 2.29 -31.83 -32.25
C THR A 3 3.47 -32.13 -31.33
N LEU A 4 4.34 -31.16 -31.10
CA LEU A 4 5.44 -31.30 -30.15
C LEU A 4 4.87 -31.57 -28.75
N SER A 5 5.44 -32.53 -28.04
CA SER A 5 5.11 -32.80 -26.64
C SER A 5 5.55 -31.65 -25.74
N ARG A 6 5.00 -31.54 -24.52
CA ARG A 6 5.42 -30.52 -23.55
C ARG A 6 6.93 -30.58 -23.26
N SER A 7 7.52 -31.77 -23.15
CA SER A 7 8.96 -31.95 -22.97
C SER A 7 9.77 -31.50 -24.18
N GLN A 8 9.25 -31.70 -25.40
CA GLN A 8 9.89 -31.20 -26.63
C GLN A 8 9.83 -29.67 -26.74
N LYS A 9 8.71 -29.06 -26.35
CA LYS A 9 8.58 -27.59 -26.26
C LYS A 9 9.53 -27.00 -25.23
N ALA A 10 9.62 -27.59 -24.03
CA ALA A 10 10.56 -27.16 -23.00
C ALA A 10 12.02 -27.29 -23.46
N ALA A 11 12.37 -28.40 -24.12
CA ALA A 11 13.69 -28.58 -24.72
C ALA A 11 13.98 -27.55 -25.82
N ALA A 12 13.00 -27.20 -26.67
CA ALA A 12 13.14 -26.20 -27.71
C ALA A 12 13.43 -24.81 -27.14
N ILE A 13 12.72 -24.41 -26.08
CA ILE A 13 12.94 -23.15 -25.36
C ILE A 13 14.36 -23.14 -24.76
N LEU A 14 14.76 -24.19 -24.04
CA LEU A 14 16.10 -24.27 -23.43
C LEU A 14 17.23 -24.20 -24.47
N VAL A 15 17.04 -24.81 -25.64
CA VAL A 15 18.02 -24.73 -26.74
C VAL A 15 18.07 -23.31 -27.33
N ALA A 16 16.91 -22.67 -27.53
CA ALA A 16 16.83 -21.31 -28.07
C ALA A 16 17.43 -20.25 -27.14
N MET A 17 17.33 -20.42 -25.82
CA MET A 17 17.90 -19.52 -24.81
C MET A 17 19.43 -19.60 -24.70
N GLY A 18 20.04 -20.64 -25.25
CA GLY A 18 21.49 -20.82 -25.27
C GLY A 18 22.11 -21.32 -23.95
N LYS A 19 23.37 -21.75 -24.04
CA LYS A 19 24.11 -22.45 -22.97
C LYS A 19 24.18 -21.68 -21.63
N PRO A 20 24.42 -20.36 -21.59
CA PRO A 20 24.54 -19.65 -20.31
C PRO A 20 23.23 -19.61 -19.52
N SER A 21 22.11 -19.36 -20.20
CA SER A 21 20.79 -19.21 -19.58
C SER A 21 20.17 -20.56 -19.25
N ALA A 22 20.23 -21.52 -20.18
CA ALA A 22 19.75 -22.87 -19.94
C ALA A 22 20.51 -23.56 -18.80
N GLY A 23 21.82 -23.34 -18.69
CA GLY A 23 22.65 -23.95 -17.65
C GLY A 23 22.25 -23.57 -16.22
N LYS A 24 21.66 -22.39 -16.01
CA LYS A 24 21.12 -21.97 -14.72
C LYS A 24 19.83 -22.73 -14.38
N LEU A 25 18.93 -22.83 -15.36
CA LEU A 25 17.64 -23.51 -15.19
C LEU A 25 17.78 -25.02 -14.99
N LEU A 26 18.70 -25.67 -15.70
CA LEU A 26 18.89 -27.13 -15.61
C LEU A 26 19.28 -27.62 -14.20
N LYS A 27 19.79 -26.73 -13.32
CA LYS A 27 20.13 -27.06 -11.93
C LYS A 27 18.92 -27.33 -11.05
N PHE A 28 17.74 -26.81 -11.43
CA PHE A 28 16.51 -26.94 -10.66
C PHE A 28 15.68 -28.19 -11.03
N PHE A 29 16.07 -28.90 -12.09
CA PHE A 29 15.38 -30.11 -12.53
C PHE A 29 15.87 -31.34 -11.76
N LYS A 30 14.94 -32.24 -11.42
CA LYS A 30 15.27 -33.55 -10.86
C LYS A 30 15.91 -34.42 -11.94
N GLN A 31 16.65 -35.44 -11.51
CA GLN A 31 17.39 -36.33 -12.42
C GLN A 31 16.49 -37.01 -13.48
N GLU A 32 15.25 -37.36 -13.12
CA GLU A 32 14.28 -37.98 -14.03
C GLU A 32 13.77 -36.98 -15.09
N GLU A 33 13.50 -35.74 -14.68
CA GLU A 33 13.04 -34.67 -15.56
C GLU A 33 14.14 -34.26 -16.54
N LEU A 34 15.38 -34.20 -16.06
CA LEU A 34 16.55 -33.92 -16.88
C LEU A 34 16.75 -34.99 -17.96
N ARG A 35 16.58 -36.28 -17.62
CA ARG A 35 16.63 -37.37 -18.60
C ARG A 35 15.55 -37.21 -19.68
N GLY A 36 14.32 -36.90 -19.26
CA GLY A 36 13.21 -36.64 -20.19
C GLY A 36 13.49 -35.45 -21.12
N LEU A 37 14.07 -34.37 -20.60
CA LEU A 37 14.48 -33.20 -21.40
C LEU A 37 15.59 -33.54 -22.41
N ILE A 38 16.59 -34.33 -22.01
CA ILE A 38 17.67 -34.74 -22.90
C ILE A 38 17.15 -35.62 -24.04
N GLU A 39 16.25 -36.56 -23.74
CA GLU A 39 15.62 -37.40 -24.76
C GLU A 39 14.76 -36.58 -25.71
N ALA A 40 13.94 -35.67 -25.16
CA ALA A 40 13.14 -34.74 -25.94
C ALA A 40 14.02 -33.86 -26.85
N ALA A 41 15.09 -33.26 -26.33
CA ALA A 41 16.02 -32.43 -27.09
C ALA A 41 16.69 -33.19 -28.25
N ARG A 42 17.07 -34.46 -28.04
CA ARG A 42 17.64 -35.32 -29.09
C ARG A 42 16.63 -35.67 -30.19
N SER A 43 15.34 -35.71 -29.85
CA SER A 43 14.26 -35.97 -30.81
C SER A 43 13.84 -34.74 -31.63
N LEU A 44 14.30 -33.55 -31.25
CA LEU A 44 13.97 -32.30 -31.96
C LEU A 44 14.65 -32.27 -33.33
N LYS A 45 13.84 -32.04 -34.37
CA LYS A 45 14.33 -31.63 -35.68
C LYS A 45 14.52 -30.12 -35.71
N THR A 46 15.08 -29.58 -36.79
CA THR A 46 15.13 -28.13 -37.04
C THR A 46 13.73 -27.54 -36.91
N ILE A 47 13.54 -26.64 -35.95
CA ILE A 47 12.28 -25.95 -35.71
C ILE A 47 12.29 -24.64 -36.49
N PRO A 48 11.29 -24.38 -37.35
CA PRO A 48 11.15 -23.08 -38.01
C PRO A 48 10.97 -21.96 -36.99
N GLN A 49 11.50 -20.77 -37.27
CA GLN A 49 11.39 -19.63 -36.36
C GLN A 49 9.93 -19.30 -35.98
N SER A 50 9.01 -19.38 -36.95
CA SER A 50 7.57 -19.15 -36.70
C SER A 50 6.93 -20.16 -35.74
N GLU A 51 7.47 -21.38 -35.65
CA GLU A 51 7.01 -22.40 -34.71
C GLU A 51 7.64 -22.19 -33.33
N LEU A 52 8.89 -21.73 -33.28
CA LEU A 52 9.54 -21.33 -32.04
C LEU A 52 8.83 -20.13 -31.39
N ASP A 53 8.49 -19.10 -32.18
CA ASP A 53 7.76 -17.92 -31.69
C ASP A 53 6.42 -18.32 -31.08
N ARG A 54 5.71 -19.26 -31.72
CA ARG A 54 4.43 -19.79 -31.20
C ARG A 54 4.61 -20.54 -29.88
N ILE A 55 5.68 -21.32 -29.72
CA ILE A 55 5.99 -22.03 -28.48
C ILE A 55 6.32 -21.04 -27.35
N VAL A 56 7.05 -19.96 -27.66
CA VAL A 56 7.36 -18.90 -26.70
C VAL A 56 6.09 -18.17 -26.26
N SER A 57 5.22 -17.77 -27.20
CA SER A 57 3.95 -17.12 -26.86
C SER A 57 3.01 -18.02 -26.04
N GLU A 58 3.01 -19.33 -26.29
CA GLU A 58 2.25 -20.29 -25.48
C GLU A 58 2.80 -20.38 -24.05
N PHE A 59 4.14 -20.38 -23.90
CA PHE A 59 4.81 -20.38 -22.61
C PHE A 59 4.56 -19.07 -21.82
N GLU A 60 4.61 -17.91 -22.49
CA GLU A 60 4.27 -16.61 -21.91
C GLU A 60 2.81 -16.56 -21.43
N GLY A 61 1.88 -17.14 -22.21
CA GLY A 61 0.48 -17.26 -21.83
C GLY A 61 0.26 -18.12 -20.58
N GLU A 62 0.95 -19.28 -20.48
CA GLU A 62 0.90 -20.12 -19.27
C GLU A 62 1.52 -19.40 -18.04
N PHE A 63 2.51 -18.51 -18.24
CA PHE A 63 3.11 -17.71 -17.18
C PHE A 63 2.15 -16.62 -16.66
N ALA A 64 1.42 -15.95 -17.56
CA ALA A 64 0.45 -14.92 -17.22
C ALA A 64 -0.79 -15.44 -16.47
N GLU A 65 -1.21 -16.69 -16.75
CA GLU A 65 -2.35 -17.32 -16.07
C GLU A 65 -1.98 -18.04 -14.76
N GLY A 66 -0.72 -18.47 -14.60
CA GLY A 66 -0.27 -19.29 -13.46
C GLY A 66 0.49 -18.55 -12.35
N ALA A 67 1.15 -17.43 -12.66
CA ALA A 67 1.86 -16.62 -11.67
C ALA A 67 1.14 -15.28 -11.52
N GLY A 68 0.17 -15.25 -10.60
CA GLY A 68 -0.40 -13.99 -10.13
C GLY A 68 0.74 -13.03 -9.80
N LEU A 69 0.70 -11.86 -10.45
CA LEU A 69 1.63 -10.75 -10.35
C LEU A 69 1.59 -10.10 -8.95
N LEU A 70 1.75 -10.89 -7.89
CA LEU A 70 1.53 -10.47 -6.50
C LEU A 70 2.81 -10.31 -5.69
N ASP A 71 4.00 -10.58 -6.23
CA ASP A 71 5.23 -10.45 -5.45
C ASP A 71 6.46 -10.08 -6.29
N SER A 72 6.45 -8.87 -6.83
CA SER A 72 7.55 -8.36 -7.68
C SER A 72 8.79 -7.94 -6.88
N GLY A 73 8.70 -7.82 -5.55
CA GLY A 73 9.82 -7.42 -4.68
C GLY A 73 10.69 -8.61 -4.27
N ASP A 74 10.08 -9.67 -3.73
CA ASP A 74 10.83 -10.82 -3.24
C ASP A 74 11.41 -11.68 -4.38
N THR A 75 10.73 -11.69 -5.54
CA THR A 75 11.25 -12.36 -6.74
C THR A 75 12.49 -11.67 -7.30
N MET A 76 12.55 -10.33 -7.28
CA MET A 76 13.70 -9.57 -7.77
C MET A 76 14.91 -9.73 -6.83
N ASN A 77 14.69 -9.72 -5.52
CA ASN A 77 15.74 -9.98 -4.53
C ASN A 77 16.32 -11.39 -4.64
N ASN A 78 15.48 -12.40 -4.90
CA ASN A 78 15.94 -13.76 -5.15
C ASN A 78 16.72 -13.88 -6.46
N ILE A 79 16.30 -13.18 -7.52
CA ILE A 79 17.05 -13.14 -8.80
C ILE A 79 18.42 -12.47 -8.64
N LEU A 80 18.50 -11.36 -7.91
CA LEU A 80 19.74 -10.61 -7.67
C LEU A 80 20.74 -11.42 -6.83
N THR A 81 20.28 -12.08 -5.77
CA THR A 81 21.12 -12.92 -4.91
C THR A 81 21.58 -14.22 -5.59
N GLU A 82 20.86 -14.72 -6.59
CA GLU A 82 21.23 -15.91 -7.35
C GLU A 82 22.18 -15.64 -8.53
N THR A 83 22.35 -14.37 -8.94
CA THR A 83 23.13 -14.01 -10.13
C THR A 83 24.42 -13.24 -9.87
N LEU A 84 24.59 -12.64 -8.69
CA LEU A 84 25.73 -11.80 -8.31
C LEU A 84 26.41 -12.35 -7.05
N THR A 85 27.71 -12.09 -6.86
CA THR A 85 28.38 -12.42 -5.59
C THR A 85 27.89 -11.50 -4.47
N PRO A 86 27.97 -11.89 -3.18
CA PRO A 86 27.54 -11.05 -2.07
C PRO A 86 28.16 -9.65 -2.09
N GLU A 87 29.42 -9.56 -2.54
CA GLU A 87 30.18 -8.31 -2.67
C GLU A 87 29.68 -7.43 -3.84
N GLU A 88 29.23 -8.05 -4.94
CA GLU A 88 28.61 -7.33 -6.07
C GLU A 88 27.19 -6.87 -5.73
N VAL A 89 26.42 -7.67 -4.99
CA VAL A 89 25.11 -7.28 -4.46
C VAL A 89 25.26 -6.14 -3.46
N ASP A 90 26.19 -6.22 -2.53
CA ASP A 90 26.45 -5.15 -1.56
C ASP A 90 26.94 -3.88 -2.26
N ALA A 91 27.77 -3.96 -3.30
CA ALA A 91 28.23 -2.79 -4.05
C ALA A 91 27.11 -2.11 -4.87
N ILE A 92 26.13 -2.87 -5.36
CA ILE A 92 24.95 -2.33 -6.05
C ILE A 92 23.93 -1.79 -5.04
N MET A 93 23.69 -2.51 -3.94
CA MET A 93 22.76 -2.10 -2.88
C MET A 93 23.30 -0.92 -2.05
N ASP A 94 24.62 -0.76 -1.88
CA ASP A 94 25.21 0.44 -1.29
C ASP A 94 25.16 1.63 -2.26
N GLY A 95 25.16 1.38 -3.58
CA GLY A 95 24.96 2.43 -4.60
C GLY A 95 23.52 2.92 -4.71
N GLU A 96 22.54 2.11 -4.30
CA GLU A 96 21.10 2.45 -4.31
C GLU A 96 20.57 2.99 -2.98
N LYS A 97 21.38 2.98 -1.90
CA LYS A 97 21.01 3.64 -0.63
C LYS A 97 20.82 5.16 -0.75
N GLU A 98 21.18 5.77 -1.87
CA GLU A 98 21.07 7.22 -2.06
C GLU A 98 20.03 7.68 -3.10
N VAL A 99 19.25 6.79 -3.74
CA VAL A 99 18.36 7.21 -4.87
C VAL A 99 16.87 6.90 -4.69
N ASP A 100 16.47 6.08 -3.70
CA ASP A 100 15.05 5.84 -3.38
C ASP A 100 14.65 6.35 -1.98
N ASP A 101 15.26 7.47 -1.55
CA ASP A 101 14.92 8.16 -0.30
C ASP A 101 13.86 9.26 -0.53
N GLU A 102 12.87 8.98 -1.37
CA GLU A 102 11.52 9.46 -1.02
C GLU A 102 10.88 8.34 -0.18
N PRO A 103 10.89 8.45 1.15
CA PRO A 103 10.13 7.51 1.96
C PRO A 103 8.69 7.57 1.46
N LYS A 104 8.15 6.44 0.98
CA LYS A 104 6.70 6.29 0.84
C LYS A 104 6.11 6.84 2.13
N GLU A 105 5.45 8.01 2.05
CA GLU A 105 4.97 8.69 3.24
C GLU A 105 3.96 7.78 3.93
N THR A 106 4.43 7.04 4.94
CA THR A 106 3.54 6.25 5.77
C THR A 106 2.67 7.21 6.55
N PHE A 107 1.48 6.77 6.91
CA PHE A 107 0.53 7.56 7.69
C PHE A 107 0.99 7.71 9.15
N TRP A 108 1.92 6.90 9.65
CA TRP A 108 2.31 6.88 11.06
C TRP A 108 2.85 8.23 11.56
N PRO A 109 3.76 8.94 10.85
CA PRO A 109 4.19 10.27 11.24
C PRO A 109 3.06 11.32 11.19
N GLN A 110 2.05 11.13 10.32
CA GLN A 110 0.88 12.01 10.28
C GLN A 110 -0.07 11.73 11.45
N LEU A 111 -0.23 10.46 11.83
CA LEU A 111 -1.01 10.03 13.00
C LEU A 111 -0.47 10.65 14.28
N GLU A 112 0.85 10.75 14.44
CA GLU A 112 1.50 11.40 15.59
C GLU A 112 1.20 12.90 15.73
N LYS A 113 0.88 13.57 14.61
CA LYS A 113 0.53 14.99 14.59
C LYS A 113 -0.94 15.26 14.88
N LEU A 114 -1.79 14.23 14.86
CA LEU A 114 -3.21 14.39 15.13
C LEU A 114 -3.49 14.61 16.63
N PRO A 115 -4.57 15.31 16.98
CA PRO A 115 -5.00 15.44 18.37
C PRO A 115 -5.19 14.06 19.03
N PRO A 116 -4.56 13.78 20.19
CA PRO A 116 -4.65 12.47 20.85
C PRO A 116 -6.07 12.00 21.13
N GLU A 117 -6.98 12.93 21.42
CA GLU A 117 -8.41 12.68 21.62
C GLU A 117 -9.08 12.05 20.39
N ARG A 118 -8.73 12.54 19.20
CA ARG A 118 -9.29 12.06 17.92
C ARG A 118 -8.80 10.65 17.59
N VAL A 119 -7.51 10.40 17.83
CA VAL A 119 -6.93 9.08 17.64
C VAL A 119 -7.54 8.10 18.66
N ALA A 120 -7.65 8.51 19.93
CA ALA A 120 -8.22 7.67 20.98
C ALA A 120 -9.70 7.33 20.74
N SER A 121 -10.54 8.28 20.28
CA SER A 121 -11.95 8.01 19.96
C SER A 121 -12.12 7.02 18.81
N THR A 122 -11.17 7.02 17.87
CA THR A 122 -11.14 6.04 16.78
C THR A 122 -10.72 4.66 17.30
N LEU A 123 -9.68 4.61 18.14
CA LEU A 123 -9.11 3.37 18.68
C LEU A 123 -9.97 2.71 19.77
N GLU A 124 -10.83 3.46 20.47
CA GLU A 124 -11.74 2.90 21.48
C GLU A 124 -12.67 1.82 20.92
N ARG A 125 -13.01 1.90 19.62
CA ARG A 125 -13.87 0.93 18.93
C ARG A 125 -13.10 -0.24 18.32
N GLU A 126 -11.76 -0.26 18.46
CA GLU A 126 -10.90 -1.29 17.89
C GLU A 126 -10.60 -2.41 18.88
N HIS A 127 -10.27 -3.59 18.35
CA HIS A 127 -9.82 -4.70 19.17
C HIS A 127 -8.50 -4.34 19.88
N PRO A 128 -8.29 -4.71 21.17
CA PRO A 128 -7.08 -4.35 21.92
C PRO A 128 -5.75 -4.76 21.26
N GLN A 129 -5.76 -5.78 20.39
CA GLN A 129 -4.59 -6.17 19.59
C GLN A 129 -4.24 -5.13 18.52
N THR A 130 -5.23 -4.57 17.84
CA THR A 130 -5.05 -3.50 16.85
C THR A 130 -4.52 -2.24 17.53
N VAL A 131 -5.11 -1.89 18.68
CA VAL A 131 -4.66 -0.75 19.48
C VAL A 131 -3.21 -0.94 19.93
N ALA A 132 -2.85 -2.14 20.40
CA ALA A 132 -1.47 -2.45 20.78
C ALA A 132 -0.50 -2.31 19.59
N LEU A 133 -0.87 -2.81 18.40
CA LEU A 133 -0.05 -2.65 17.19
C LEU A 133 0.16 -1.18 16.83
N VAL A 134 -0.91 -0.37 16.82
CA VAL A 134 -0.84 1.06 16.49
C VAL A 134 0.07 1.79 17.48
N LEU A 135 -0.16 1.59 18.79
CA LEU A 135 0.61 2.25 19.85
C LEU A 135 2.06 1.78 19.94
N SER A 136 2.38 0.58 19.46
CA SER A 136 3.76 0.07 19.33
C SER A 136 4.45 0.52 18.04
N THR A 137 3.71 1.09 17.07
CA THR A 137 4.27 1.53 15.77
C THR A 137 4.68 2.99 15.79
N ILE A 138 4.01 3.84 16.58
CA ILE A 138 4.31 5.27 16.73
C ILE A 138 5.28 5.55 17.88
N ALA A 139 5.85 6.76 17.90
CA ALA A 139 6.76 7.22 18.93
C ALA A 139 6.14 7.20 20.34
N ALA A 140 6.95 6.87 21.33
CA ALA A 140 6.52 6.72 22.73
C ALA A 140 5.77 7.94 23.30
N PRO A 141 6.16 9.22 23.03
CA PRO A 141 5.40 10.37 23.51
C PRO A 141 3.97 10.43 22.98
N ALA A 142 3.77 10.19 21.67
CA ALA A 142 2.46 10.17 21.04
C ALA A 142 1.61 9.00 21.57
N SER A 143 2.23 7.81 21.67
CA SER A 143 1.60 6.62 22.24
C SER A 143 1.09 6.84 23.66
N ALA A 144 1.91 7.46 24.53
CA ALA A 144 1.54 7.79 25.90
C ALA A 144 0.39 8.81 25.96
N ALA A 145 0.42 9.84 25.13
CA ALA A 145 -0.64 10.84 25.05
C ALA A 145 -1.98 10.22 24.67
N ILE A 146 -2.00 9.33 23.68
CA ILE A 146 -3.20 8.60 23.24
C ILE A 146 -3.69 7.63 24.33
N MET A 147 -2.78 6.89 24.98
CA MET A 147 -3.10 5.94 26.05
C MET A 147 -3.86 6.60 27.21
N VAL A 148 -3.52 7.85 27.56
CA VAL A 148 -4.21 8.62 28.61
C VAL A 148 -5.65 8.97 28.23
N LYS A 149 -5.97 9.03 26.94
CA LYS A 149 -7.32 9.36 26.43
C LYS A 149 -8.19 8.11 26.21
N LEU A 150 -7.59 6.92 26.11
CA LEU A 150 -8.34 5.66 26.00
C LEU A 150 -9.14 5.33 27.28
N PRO A 151 -10.23 4.55 27.20
CA PRO A 151 -10.98 4.09 28.36
C PRO A 151 -10.10 3.32 29.36
N LYS A 152 -10.27 3.60 30.66
CA LYS A 152 -9.43 3.03 31.73
C LYS A 152 -9.38 1.49 31.69
N GLN A 153 -10.50 0.86 31.33
CA GLN A 153 -10.68 -0.59 31.28
C GLN A 153 -9.84 -1.24 30.18
N MET A 154 -9.58 -0.53 29.07
CA MET A 154 -8.81 -1.06 27.93
C MET A 154 -7.30 -0.97 28.14
N ARG A 155 -6.81 0.08 28.84
CA ARG A 155 -5.37 0.40 28.95
C ARG A 155 -4.53 -0.79 29.42
N GLY A 156 -4.98 -1.49 30.45
CA GLY A 156 -4.26 -2.65 30.99
C GLY A 156 -4.14 -3.80 29.98
N GLU A 157 -5.21 -4.06 29.23
CA GLU A 157 -5.25 -5.10 28.20
C GLU A 157 -4.37 -4.77 26.99
N VAL A 158 -4.30 -3.49 26.62
CA VAL A 158 -3.47 -2.98 25.53
C VAL A 158 -1.99 -3.08 25.91
N VAL A 159 -1.60 -2.59 27.09
CA VAL A 159 -0.21 -2.67 27.57
C VAL A 159 0.26 -4.13 27.65
N LYS A 160 -0.58 -5.04 28.16
CA LYS A 160 -0.26 -6.48 28.19
C LYS A 160 0.04 -7.02 26.79
N ARG A 161 -0.72 -6.61 25.77
CA ARG A 161 -0.51 -7.05 24.38
C ARG A 161 0.69 -6.41 23.72
N MET A 162 1.00 -5.15 24.03
CA MET A 162 2.24 -4.50 23.58
C MET A 162 3.48 -5.26 24.08
N MET A 163 3.44 -5.73 25.33
CA MET A 163 4.54 -6.53 25.91
C MET A 163 4.71 -7.90 25.25
N SER A 164 3.63 -8.52 24.77
CA SER A 164 3.65 -9.81 24.09
C SER A 164 3.64 -9.69 22.56
N LEU A 165 3.82 -8.48 22.01
CA LEU A 165 3.74 -8.24 20.58
C LEU A 165 4.98 -8.86 19.92
N GLY A 166 4.77 -9.96 19.19
CA GLY A 166 5.81 -10.62 18.41
C GLY A 166 6.10 -9.90 17.09
N LYS A 167 6.77 -10.60 16.16
CA LYS A 167 6.93 -10.09 14.79
C LYS A 167 5.56 -9.97 14.12
N VAL A 168 5.26 -8.79 13.60
CA VAL A 168 4.04 -8.51 12.83
C VAL A 168 4.45 -8.38 11.37
N SER A 169 3.73 -9.04 10.46
CA SER A 169 4.03 -8.95 9.03
C SER A 169 3.76 -7.55 8.50
N GLU A 170 4.56 -7.13 7.52
CA GLU A 170 4.43 -5.78 6.94
C GLU A 170 3.06 -5.58 6.30
N GLN A 171 2.54 -6.60 5.62
CA GLN A 171 1.18 -6.62 5.05
C GLN A 171 0.09 -6.34 6.10
N ALA A 172 0.26 -6.87 7.33
CA ALA A 172 -0.70 -6.62 8.41
C ALA A 172 -0.59 -5.18 8.93
N ARG A 173 0.61 -4.60 8.94
CA ARG A 173 0.84 -3.20 9.34
C ARG A 173 0.22 -2.25 8.31
N GLU A 174 0.46 -2.48 7.04
CA GLU A 174 -0.12 -1.71 5.93
C GLU A 174 -1.66 -1.78 5.94
N LEU A 175 -2.24 -2.95 6.21
CA LEU A 175 -3.70 -3.10 6.31
C LEU A 175 -4.29 -2.29 7.46
N VAL A 176 -3.64 -2.30 8.64
CA VAL A 176 -4.08 -1.51 9.79
C VAL A 176 -3.90 -0.02 9.51
N GLU A 177 -2.79 0.37 8.89
CA GLU A 177 -2.52 1.75 8.48
C GLU A 177 -3.59 2.28 7.53
N SER A 178 -3.91 1.53 6.47
CA SER A 178 -4.89 1.91 5.46
C SER A 178 -6.28 2.09 6.07
N LYS A 179 -6.72 1.15 6.92
CA LYS A 179 -8.00 1.25 7.62
C LYS A 179 -8.05 2.42 8.59
N LEU A 180 -6.97 2.66 9.32
CA LEU A 180 -6.88 3.76 10.28
C LEU A 180 -6.90 5.12 9.56
N ARG A 181 -6.15 5.24 8.47
CA ARG A 181 -6.15 6.42 7.59
C ARG A 181 -7.57 6.72 7.11
N ALA A 182 -8.25 5.74 6.51
CA ALA A 182 -9.61 5.90 6.00
C ALA A 182 -10.59 6.40 7.06
N LYS A 183 -10.59 5.78 8.25
CA LYS A 183 -11.46 6.18 9.37
C LYS A 183 -11.19 7.59 9.85
N LEU A 184 -9.92 7.96 9.98
CA LEU A 184 -9.54 9.29 10.44
C LEU A 184 -9.86 10.34 9.40
N THR A 185 -9.69 10.07 8.09
CA THR A 185 -10.07 11.01 7.04
C THR A 185 -11.58 11.19 6.91
N ASP A 186 -12.37 10.13 7.10
CA ASP A 186 -13.83 10.17 7.00
C ASP A 186 -14.45 10.98 8.16
N ASP A 187 -13.92 10.83 9.38
CA ASP A 187 -14.38 11.58 10.57
C ASP A 187 -14.01 13.09 10.51
N SER A 188 -13.12 13.51 9.59
CA SER A 188 -12.86 14.95 9.34
C SER A 188 -14.03 15.63 8.63
N SER A 189 -14.73 14.90 7.77
CA SER A 189 -15.79 15.47 6.93
C SER A 189 -17.03 15.88 7.74
N VAL A 190 -17.22 15.28 8.92
CA VAL A 190 -18.40 15.47 9.76
C VAL A 190 -18.22 16.59 10.80
N ARG A 191 -16.99 17.10 11.02
CA ARG A 191 -16.72 18.04 12.13
C ARG A 191 -16.18 19.42 11.75
N ASP A 192 -15.86 19.68 10.48
CA ASP A 192 -15.26 20.96 10.07
C ASP A 192 -16.22 21.91 9.31
N ASN A 193 -17.54 21.72 9.47
CA ASN A 193 -18.52 22.72 9.00
C ASN A 193 -18.32 24.08 9.67
N SER A 194 -17.81 24.12 10.91
CA SER A 194 -17.62 25.36 11.64
C SER A 194 -16.50 26.24 11.05
N ALA A 195 -15.39 25.66 10.58
CA ALA A 195 -14.33 26.41 9.89
C ALA A 195 -14.75 26.83 8.47
N GLY A 196 -15.59 26.02 7.80
CA GLY A 196 -16.25 26.40 6.55
C GLY A 196 -17.15 27.61 6.73
N GLN A 197 -18.06 27.55 7.70
CA GLN A 197 -18.97 28.66 8.05
C GLN A 197 -18.20 29.92 8.49
N MET A 198 -17.10 29.80 9.25
CA MET A 198 -16.28 30.94 9.66
C MET A 198 -15.59 31.63 8.47
N ARG A 199 -15.09 30.86 7.51
CA ARG A 199 -14.52 31.42 6.27
C ARG A 199 -15.59 32.12 5.42
N VAL A 200 -16.77 31.52 5.27
CA VAL A 200 -17.89 32.13 4.54
C VAL A 200 -18.35 33.41 5.23
N ALA A 201 -18.47 33.40 6.56
CA ALA A 201 -18.82 34.61 7.32
C ALA A 201 -17.81 35.74 7.12
N GLY A 202 -16.51 35.44 7.10
CA GLY A 202 -15.46 36.42 6.80
C GLY A 202 -15.57 37.03 5.40
N VAL A 203 -15.92 36.23 4.39
CA VAL A 203 -16.15 36.75 3.02
C VAL A 203 -17.40 37.62 2.96
N LEU A 204 -18.48 37.22 3.63
CA LEU A 204 -19.74 37.95 3.66
C LEU A 204 -19.64 39.28 4.41
N ASN A 205 -18.83 39.36 5.46
CA ASN A 205 -18.57 40.61 6.21
C ASN A 205 -17.80 41.66 5.41
N GLU A 206 -17.10 41.28 4.34
CA GLU A 206 -16.39 42.20 3.43
C GLU A 206 -17.29 42.70 2.28
N LEU A 207 -18.52 42.19 2.16
CA LEU A 207 -19.46 42.62 1.14
C LEU A 207 -20.19 43.90 1.56
N ASP A 208 -20.50 44.75 0.58
CA ASP A 208 -21.39 45.88 0.80
C ASP A 208 -22.78 45.39 1.22
N LYS A 209 -23.43 46.12 2.14
CA LYS A 209 -24.69 45.73 2.77
C LYS A 209 -25.80 45.31 1.79
N SER A 210 -25.92 45.99 0.65
CA SER A 210 -26.93 45.62 -0.37
C SER A 210 -26.66 44.26 -1.00
N LEU A 211 -25.39 43.93 -1.25
CA LEU A 211 -25.00 42.65 -1.85
C LEU A 211 -25.08 41.52 -0.83
N LEU A 212 -24.78 41.80 0.44
CA LEU A 212 -24.96 40.86 1.54
C LEU A 212 -26.44 40.47 1.70
N ASP A 213 -27.33 41.45 1.71
CA ASP A 213 -28.78 41.22 1.87
C ASP A 213 -29.33 40.39 0.69
N ASP A 214 -28.94 40.70 -0.55
CA ASP A 214 -29.32 39.95 -1.75
C ASP A 214 -28.83 38.48 -1.69
N VAL A 215 -27.56 38.25 -1.35
CA VAL A 215 -26.99 36.90 -1.23
C VAL A 215 -27.68 36.10 -0.13
N MET A 216 -28.01 36.74 1.00
CA MET A 216 -28.72 36.08 2.10
C MET A 216 -30.15 35.67 1.70
N GLU A 217 -30.85 36.50 0.92
CA GLU A 217 -32.18 36.18 0.39
C GLU A 217 -32.13 34.99 -0.58
N ASP A 218 -31.16 34.97 -1.49
CA ASP A 218 -30.94 33.87 -2.43
C ASP A 218 -30.63 32.55 -1.71
N MET A 219 -29.82 32.58 -0.65
CA MET A 219 -29.49 31.39 0.13
C MET A 219 -30.71 30.84 0.89
N VAL A 220 -31.60 31.70 1.37
CA VAL A 220 -32.88 31.31 2.00
C VAL A 220 -33.80 30.68 0.96
N ALA A 221 -33.92 31.27 -0.23
CA ALA A 221 -34.74 30.75 -1.31
C ALA A 221 -34.23 29.38 -1.81
N ALA A 222 -32.92 29.15 -1.79
CA ALA A 222 -32.29 27.87 -2.13
C ALA A 222 -32.44 26.79 -1.05
N GLY A 223 -32.94 27.12 0.15
CA GLY A 223 -33.10 26.17 1.26
C GLY A 223 -31.76 25.74 1.89
N THR A 224 -30.77 26.63 1.89
CA THR A 224 -29.44 26.32 2.44
C THR A 224 -29.54 26.01 3.94
N PRO A 225 -28.99 24.89 4.42
CA PRO A 225 -28.98 24.56 5.85
C PRO A 225 -28.07 25.52 6.65
N ASP A 226 -28.28 25.59 7.97
CA ASP A 226 -27.43 26.31 8.94
C ASP A 226 -27.27 27.84 8.75
N LEU A 227 -28.20 28.48 8.03
CA LEU A 227 -28.18 29.93 7.78
C LEU A 227 -28.27 30.80 9.05
N GLU A 228 -29.03 30.36 10.04
CA GLU A 228 -29.17 31.09 11.31
C GLU A 228 -27.87 31.09 12.11
N GLU A 229 -27.08 30.00 12.04
CA GLU A 229 -25.76 29.95 12.65
C GLU A 229 -24.77 30.85 11.90
N LEU A 230 -24.84 30.88 10.56
CA LEU A 230 -24.04 31.79 9.73
C LEU A 230 -24.33 33.26 10.04
N LYS A 231 -25.61 33.65 10.14
CA LYS A 231 -26.03 35.01 10.55
C LYS A 231 -25.45 35.40 11.90
N SER A 232 -25.52 34.52 12.89
CA SER A 232 -24.99 34.79 14.24
C SER A 232 -23.49 35.10 14.22
N LYS A 233 -22.75 34.50 13.29
CA LYS A 233 -21.31 34.71 13.12
C LYS A 233 -20.97 35.96 12.33
N LEU A 234 -21.87 36.52 11.52
CA LEU A 234 -21.66 37.81 10.84
C LEU A 234 -21.65 38.97 11.84
N PHE A 235 -22.66 39.03 12.72
CA PHE A 235 -22.84 40.10 13.70
C PHE A 235 -21.83 40.09 14.86
N ALA A 236 -21.18 38.95 15.14
CA ALA A 236 -20.24 38.82 16.25
C ALA A 236 -18.87 39.49 15.99
N PHE A 237 -18.60 39.98 14.78
CA PHE A 237 -17.34 40.67 14.43
C PHE A 237 -17.48 42.20 14.33
N GLU A 238 -18.70 42.74 14.49
CA GLU A 238 -18.94 44.20 14.49
C GLU A 238 -18.94 44.81 15.91
N ASP A 239 -18.93 43.98 16.97
CA ASP A 239 -18.77 44.35 18.39
C ASP A 239 -17.33 44.07 18.89
#